data_AF-A0A2N1A046-F1
#
_entry.id   AF-A0A2N1A046-F1
#
_cell.length_a   1.000
_cell.length_b   1.000
_cell.length_c   1.000
_cell.angle_alpha   90.00
_cell.angle_beta   90.00
_cell.angle_gamma   90.00
#
_symmetry.space_group_name_H-M   'P 1'
#
loop_
_entity.id
_entity.type
_entity.pdbx_description
1 polymer ?
#
loop_
_entity_poly.entity_id
_entity_poly.type
_entity_poly.pdbx_seq_one_letter_code
_entity_poly.pdbx_strand_id
1 'polypeptide(L)'
;MLKNKLNQPIGLIKTEQVKRFIDMLQLVEEDIYPILEKVGLPERVLNTAHPYIPEIPVRLLLAEIVDKCGMESYQRICWLACRDMFIPHILDKISDATNLQELLVEFIEV
;
A
#
# COMPACT_ATOMS: atom_id res chain seq x y z
N MET A 1 25.72 3.43 24.72
CA MET A 1 25.02 2.36 23.97
C MET A 1 24.35 2.94 22.70
N LEU A 2 25.12 3.45 21.73
CA LEU A 2 24.58 4.14 20.54
C LEU A 2 25.26 3.72 19.23
N LYS A 3 25.49 2.43 19.04
CA LYS A 3 25.94 1.88 17.75
C LYS A 3 25.25 0.54 17.58
N ASN A 4 24.07 0.51 16.93
CA ASN A 4 23.49 -0.70 16.31
C ASN A 4 22.11 -0.52 15.63
N LYS A 5 21.48 0.67 15.60
CA LYS A 5 20.18 0.85 14.91
C LYS A 5 20.26 1.25 13.42
N LEU A 6 21.45 1.53 12.87
CA LEU A 6 21.60 2.04 11.51
C LEU A 6 21.81 0.96 10.43
N ASN A 7 21.87 -0.32 10.80
CA ASN A 7 22.15 -1.43 9.86
C ASN A 7 20.95 -2.35 9.60
N GLN A 8 19.72 -1.96 9.99
CA GLN A 8 18.55 -2.68 9.52
C GLN A 8 18.24 -2.22 8.09
N PRO A 9 18.11 -3.14 7.12
CA PRO A 9 17.72 -2.76 5.76
C PRO A 9 16.40 -2.00 5.83
N ILE A 10 16.36 -0.83 5.21
CA ILE A 10 15.14 -0.03 5.11
C ILE A 10 14.19 -0.80 4.19
N GLY A 11 13.05 -1.23 4.73
CA GLY A 11 11.98 -1.81 3.93
C GLY A 11 11.55 -0.83 2.84
N LEU A 12 11.44 -1.32 1.61
CA LEU A 12 11.06 -0.52 0.45
C LEU A 12 9.79 -1.11 -0.16
N ILE A 13 8.84 -0.24 -0.49
CA ILE A 13 7.58 -0.58 -1.15
C ILE A 13 7.61 0.02 -2.54
N LYS A 14 7.10 -0.70 -3.54
CA LYS A 14 6.97 -0.18 -4.90
C LYS A 14 6.03 1.03 -4.91
N THR A 15 6.43 2.09 -5.59
CA THR A 15 5.61 3.31 -5.69
C THR A 15 4.20 3.03 -6.24
N GLU A 16 4.06 2.08 -7.16
CA GLU A 16 2.73 1.65 -7.69
C GLU A 16 1.79 1.13 -6.60
N GLN A 17 2.33 0.46 -5.58
CA GLN A 17 1.56 -0.09 -4.46
C GLN A 17 1.17 1.04 -3.51
N VAL A 18 2.07 2.00 -3.29
CA VAL A 18 1.78 3.19 -2.47
C VAL A 18 0.66 4.02 -3.05
N LYS A 19 0.58 4.16 -4.38
CA LYS A 19 -0.55 4.84 -5.05
C LYS A 19 -1.90 4.23 -4.66
N ARG A 20 -1.99 2.90 -4.56
CA ARG A 20 -3.23 2.20 -4.16
C ARG A 20 -3.64 2.51 -2.72
N PHE A 21 -2.68 2.67 -1.80
CA PHE A 21 -2.98 3.11 -0.43
C PHE A 21 -3.43 4.57 -0.37
N ILE A 22 -2.96 5.40 -1.29
CA ILE A 22 -3.43 6.78 -1.42
C ILE A 22 -4.86 6.81 -1.96
N ASP A 23 -5.19 5.98 -2.93
CA ASP A 23 -6.56 5.83 -3.42
C ASP A 23 -7.51 5.39 -2.28
N MET A 24 -7.06 4.53 -1.36
CA MET A 24 -7.81 4.18 -0.15
C MET A 24 -8.04 5.39 0.77
N LEU A 25 -7.04 6.25 0.94
CA LEU A 25 -7.18 7.47 1.75
C LEU A 25 -8.22 8.43 1.14
N GLN A 26 -8.27 8.54 -0.20
CA GLN A 26 -9.25 9.36 -0.90
C GLN A 26 -10.71 8.90 -0.71
N LEU A 27 -10.93 7.67 -0.23
CA LEU A 27 -12.28 7.19 0.13
C LEU A 27 -12.79 7.78 1.46
N VAL A 28 -11.90 8.36 2.28
CA VAL A 28 -12.23 8.86 3.63
C VAL A 28 -11.83 10.32 3.86
N GLU A 29 -11.02 10.90 2.99
CA GLU A 29 -10.55 12.27 3.10
C GLU A 29 -10.60 12.97 1.73
N GLU A 30 -11.13 14.20 1.71
CA GLU A 30 -11.26 15.02 0.51
C GLU A 30 -9.94 15.71 0.18
N ASP A 31 -9.22 16.22 1.18
CA ASP A 31 -7.87 16.79 1.03
C ASP A 31 -6.79 15.89 1.64
N ILE A 32 -6.15 15.10 0.78
CA ILE A 32 -5.15 14.11 1.20
C ILE A 32 -3.75 14.70 1.43
N TYR A 33 -3.43 15.87 0.88
CA TYR A 33 -2.05 16.39 0.87
C TYR A 33 -1.48 16.68 2.27
N PRO A 34 -2.25 17.26 3.23
CA PRO A 34 -1.77 17.45 4.60
C PRO A 34 -1.38 16.13 5.28
N ILE A 35 -2.08 15.04 4.96
CA ILE A 35 -1.78 13.72 5.53
C ILE A 35 -0.51 13.17 4.90
N LEU A 36 -0.35 13.29 3.58
CA LEU A 36 0.86 12.87 2.88
C LEU A 36 2.10 13.57 3.43
N GLU A 37 2.03 14.89 3.63
CA GLU A 37 3.11 15.67 4.24
C GLU A 37 3.41 15.19 5.67
N LYS A 38 2.37 15.04 6.50
CA LYS A 38 2.48 14.58 7.90
C LYS A 38 3.20 13.22 8.01
N VAL A 39 2.93 12.29 7.10
CA VAL A 39 3.53 10.94 7.12
C VAL A 39 4.88 10.87 6.39
N GLY A 40 5.35 11.99 5.82
CA GLY A 40 6.62 12.07 5.10
C GLY A 40 6.58 11.47 3.69
N LEU A 41 5.39 11.37 3.08
CA LEU A 41 5.25 11.06 1.66
C LEU A 41 5.35 12.36 0.85
N PRO A 42 6.15 12.40 -0.23
CA PRO A 42 6.23 13.60 -1.05
C PRO A 42 4.88 13.89 -1.70
N GLU A 43 4.44 15.15 -1.76
CA GLU A 43 3.18 15.53 -2.43
C GLU A 43 3.10 15.01 -3.88
N ARG A 44 4.26 14.93 -4.53
CA ARG A 44 4.39 14.43 -5.90
C ARG A 44 4.55 12.92 -5.98
N VAL A 45 4.28 12.15 -4.93
CA VAL A 45 4.45 10.67 -4.94
C VAL A 45 3.64 9.99 -6.05
N LEU A 46 2.54 10.60 -6.49
CA LEU A 46 1.75 10.17 -7.63
C LEU A 46 2.48 10.35 -8.98
N ASN A 47 3.47 11.26 -9.02
CA ASN A 47 4.22 11.73 -10.18
C ASN A 47 5.74 11.49 -10.06
N THR A 48 6.23 10.78 -9.05
CA THR A 48 7.67 10.57 -8.87
C THR A 48 8.21 9.53 -9.86
N ALA A 49 9.43 9.77 -10.37
CA ALA A 49 10.20 8.81 -11.15
C ALA A 49 10.90 7.74 -10.27
N HIS A 50 10.72 7.81 -8.96
CA HIS A 50 11.33 6.86 -8.03
C HIS A 50 10.50 5.57 -7.97
N PRO A 51 11.09 4.39 -8.24
CA PRO A 51 10.35 3.13 -8.26
C PRO A 51 9.99 2.61 -6.87
N TYR A 52 10.63 3.13 -5.81
CA TYR A 52 10.45 2.66 -4.44
C TYR A 52 10.34 3.80 -3.43
N ILE A 53 9.64 3.52 -2.34
CA ILE A 53 9.40 4.42 -1.20
C ILE A 53 9.71 3.65 0.09
N PRO A 54 10.31 4.28 1.11
CA PRO A 54 10.47 3.67 2.42
C PRO A 54 9.14 3.19 3.00
N GLU A 55 9.16 2.04 3.65
CA GLU A 55 7.98 1.40 4.25
C GLU A 55 7.37 2.26 5.38
N ILE A 56 8.21 2.99 6.12
CA ILE A 56 7.81 3.75 7.31
C ILE A 56 6.68 4.76 6.99
N PRO A 57 6.84 5.69 6.01
CA PRO A 57 5.77 6.59 5.57
C PRO A 57 4.46 5.87 5.20
N VAL A 58 4.54 4.69 4.58
CA VAL A 58 3.36 3.92 4.17
C VAL A 58 2.62 3.34 5.37
N ARG A 59 3.34 2.83 6.39
CA ARG A 59 2.69 2.38 7.62
C ARG A 59 2.01 3.52 8.37
N LEU A 60 2.66 4.69 8.40
CA LEU A 60 2.09 5.88 9.00
C LEU A 60 0.83 6.33 8.24
N LEU A 61 0.84 6.27 6.91
CA LEU A 61 -0.35 6.52 6.09
C LEU A 61 -1.52 5.60 6.49
N LEU A 62 -1.28 4.29 6.60
CA LEU A 62 -2.32 3.34 7.01
C LEU A 62 -2.86 3.63 8.41
N ALA A 63 -2.00 4.05 9.35
CA ALA A 63 -2.44 4.45 10.69
C ALA A 63 -3.35 5.70 10.64
N GLU A 64 -3.01 6.69 9.83
CA GLU A 64 -3.86 7.89 9.66
C GLU A 64 -5.23 7.57 9.07
N ILE A 65 -5.31 6.60 8.15
CA ILE A 65 -6.61 6.12 7.61
C ILE A 65 -7.45 5.51 8.75
N VAL A 66 -6.86 4.63 9.57
CA VAL A 66 -7.54 4.02 10.73
C VAL A 66 -8.04 5.10 11.69
N ASP A 67 -7.19 6.07 12.03
CA ASP A 67 -7.51 7.14 12.97
C ASP A 67 -8.67 8.01 12.47
N LYS A 68 -8.79 8.21 11.15
CA LYS A 68 -9.87 9.00 10.54
C LYS A 68 -11.20 8.28 10.45
N CYS A 69 -11.21 7.03 10.01
CA CYS A 69 -12.46 6.31 9.72
C CYS A 69 -12.89 5.34 10.84
N GLY A 70 -12.02 5.07 11.81
CA GLY A 70 -12.20 4.03 12.81
C GLY A 70 -11.95 2.63 12.26
N MET A 71 -11.72 1.67 13.16
CA MET A 71 -11.29 0.32 12.79
C MET A 71 -12.32 -0.46 11.95
N GLU A 72 -13.62 -0.29 12.23
CA GLU A 72 -14.69 -0.99 11.48
C GLU A 72 -14.76 -0.51 10.02
N SER A 73 -14.75 0.81 9.80
CA SER A 73 -14.72 1.38 8.45
C SER A 73 -13.42 1.03 7.73
N TYR A 74 -12.30 1.05 8.45
CA TYR A 74 -11.00 0.66 7.90
C TYR A 74 -11.00 -0.78 7.38
N GLN A 75 -11.55 -1.73 8.14
CA GLN A 75 -11.68 -3.13 7.69
C GLN A 75 -12.50 -3.22 6.40
N ARG A 76 -13.59 -2.45 6.29
CA ARG A 76 -14.41 -2.40 5.08
C ARG A 76 -13.64 -1.82 3.89
N ILE A 77 -12.87 -0.75 4.10
CA ILE A 77 -12.05 -0.12 3.05
C ILE A 77 -10.96 -1.08 2.57
N CYS A 78 -10.27 -1.75 3.49
CA CYS A 78 -9.30 -2.79 3.15
C CYS A 78 -9.94 -3.92 2.34
N TRP A 79 -11.12 -4.39 2.75
CA TRP A 79 -11.85 -5.41 1.99
C TRP A 79 -12.18 -4.95 0.57
N LEU A 80 -12.72 -3.74 0.41
CA LEU A 80 -13.06 -3.17 -0.89
C LEU A 80 -11.81 -3.00 -1.76
N ALA A 81 -10.73 -2.45 -1.21
CA ALA A 81 -9.47 -2.30 -1.92
C ALA A 81 -8.90 -3.65 -2.35
N CYS A 82 -8.95 -4.68 -1.48
CA CYS A 82 -8.55 -6.03 -1.84
C CYS A 82 -9.36 -6.58 -3.00
N ARG A 83 -10.70 -6.50 -2.91
CA ARG A 83 -11.63 -7.01 -3.93
C ARG A 83 -11.50 -6.28 -5.26
N ASP A 84 -11.40 -4.96 -5.23
CA ASP A 84 -11.57 -4.11 -6.42
C ASP A 84 -10.24 -3.70 -7.05
N MET A 85 -9.15 -3.73 -6.30
CA MET A 85 -7.85 -3.24 -6.76
C MET A 85 -6.77 -4.32 -6.70
N PHE A 86 -6.52 -4.91 -5.52
CA PHE A 86 -5.35 -5.79 -5.33
C PHE A 86 -5.53 -7.16 -5.97
N ILE A 87 -6.65 -7.86 -5.69
CA ILE A 87 -6.90 -9.19 -6.25
C ILE A 87 -6.92 -9.16 -7.78
N PRO A 88 -7.69 -8.29 -8.45
CA PRO A 88 -7.70 -8.23 -9.91
C PRO A 88 -6.30 -7.99 -10.49
N HIS A 89 -5.53 -7.07 -9.90
CA HIS A 89 -4.17 -6.79 -10.37
C HIS A 89 -3.19 -7.96 -10.20
N ILE A 90 -3.38 -8.79 -9.17
CA ILE A 90 -2.59 -10.01 -8.99
C ILE A 90 -3.03 -11.06 -10.01
N LEU A 91 -4.34 -11.25 -10.19
CA LEU A 91 -4.88 -12.17 -11.20
C LEU A 91 -4.43 -11.81 -12.61
N ASP A 92 -4.30 -10.52 -12.95
CA ASP A 92 -3.78 -10.05 -14.24
C ASP A 92 -2.32 -10.49 -14.50
N LYS A 93 -1.56 -10.81 -13.44
CA LYS A 93 -0.17 -11.29 -13.54
C LYS A 93 -0.07 -12.82 -13.63
N ILE A 94 -1.16 -13.52 -13.37
CA ILE A 94 -1.27 -14.98 -13.48
C ILE A 94 -1.66 -15.28 -14.93
N SER A 95 -0.69 -15.63 -15.77
CA SER A 95 -0.91 -15.83 -17.20
C SER A 95 -1.04 -17.30 -17.62
N ASP A 96 -0.55 -18.23 -16.79
CA ASP A 96 -0.29 -19.60 -17.24
C ASP A 96 -1.13 -20.67 -16.53
N ALA A 97 -1.84 -20.30 -15.46
CA ALA A 97 -2.68 -21.22 -14.71
C ALA A 97 -3.88 -21.73 -15.53
N THR A 98 -3.96 -23.05 -15.71
CA THR A 98 -5.06 -23.69 -16.44
C THR A 98 -6.17 -24.20 -15.52
N ASN A 99 -5.88 -24.29 -14.22
CA ASN A 99 -6.82 -24.76 -13.20
C ASN A 99 -6.62 -24.02 -11.86
N LEU A 100 -7.59 -24.18 -10.97
CA LEU A 100 -7.61 -23.47 -9.68
C LEU A 100 -6.41 -23.80 -8.79
N GLN A 101 -5.87 -25.01 -8.85
CA GLN A 101 -4.72 -25.39 -8.04
C GLN A 101 -3.47 -24.64 -8.50
N GLU A 102 -3.21 -24.60 -9.80
CA GLU A 102 -2.11 -23.82 -10.39
C GLU A 102 -2.25 -22.34 -10.07
N LEU A 103 -3.46 -21.79 -10.21
CA LEU A 103 -3.73 -20.39 -9.91
C LEU A 103 -3.44 -20.04 -8.45
N LEU A 104 -3.81 -20.91 -7.50
CA LEU A 104 -3.54 -20.70 -6.08
C LEU A 104 -2.04 -20.80 -5.76
N VAL A 105 -1.30 -21.67 -6.45
CA VAL A 105 0.16 -21.76 -6.31
C VAL A 105 0.82 -20.50 -6.84
N GLU A 106 0.47 -20.08 -8.06
CA GLU A 106 1.00 -18.84 -8.65
C GLU A 106 0.64 -17.61 -7.81
N PHE A 107 -0.57 -17.54 -7.27
CA PHE A 107 -0.99 -16.44 -6.38
C PHE A 107 -0.13 -16.33 -5.11
N ILE A 108 0.32 -17.45 -4.54
CA ILE A 108 1.16 -17.45 -3.33
C ILE A 108 2.60 -17.00 -3.64
N GLU A 109 3.05 -17.16 -4.88
CA GLU A 109 4.42 -16.86 -5.32
C GLU A 109 4.60 -15.43 -5.87
N VAL A 110 3.50 -14.71 -6.16
CA VAL A 110 3.48 -13.30 -6.65
C VAL A 110 3.64 -12.28 -5.53
#